data_AF-A0A0G0X976-F1
#
_entry.id   AF-A0A0G0X976-F1
#
_cell.length_a   1.000
_cell.length_b   1.000
_cell.length_c   1.000
_cell.angle_alpha   90.00
_cell.angle_beta   90.00
_cell.angle_gamma   90.00
#
_symmetry.space_group_name_H-M   'P 1'
#
loop_
_entity.id
_entity.type
_entity.pdbx_description
1 polymer ?
#
loop_
_entity_poly.entity_id
_entity_poly.type
_entity_poly.pdbx_seq_one_letter_code
_entity_poly.pdbx_strand_id
1 'polypeptide(L)'
;MKPQTMKVWIEAIWFGLALVLFSILYQYLQTRTVTIFTFEFACSFAGIILINLSFILSGLSYFWRIGIRKLGHRKQYGVVGFVLVLIHAVLSLQLYAGGILSLSLYRIAPLTYISPLIALVIFTMMVGVSNWDMPARLGAILWRKLLRVGYIAIVLFMIHVTLLRYTTWINWFETLDPLLPPQSLFLFLFSVTTLGLRIALFFALRKKTSHNSPS
;
A
#
# COMPACT_ATOMS: atom_id res chain seq x y z
N MET A 1 -15.70 11.07 -19.29
CA MET A 1 -14.64 10.02 -19.26
C MET A 1 -14.83 9.11 -20.47
N LYS A 2 -13.77 8.72 -21.20
CA LYS A 2 -13.92 7.75 -22.30
C LYS A 2 -14.41 6.39 -21.73
N PRO A 3 -15.29 5.63 -22.40
CA PRO A 3 -15.86 4.38 -21.87
C PRO A 3 -14.81 3.38 -21.35
N GLN A 4 -13.67 3.29 -22.04
CA GLN A 4 -12.55 2.43 -21.66
C GLN A 4 -11.91 2.80 -20.31
N THR A 5 -11.96 4.08 -19.92
CA THR A 5 -11.42 4.54 -18.63
C THR A 5 -12.30 4.14 -17.46
N MET A 6 -13.63 4.17 -17.62
CA MET A 6 -14.59 3.80 -16.57
C MET A 6 -14.49 2.30 -16.22
N LYS A 7 -14.32 1.44 -17.23
CA LYS A 7 -14.13 0.00 -17.03
C LYS A 7 -12.95 -0.31 -16.10
N VAL A 8 -11.81 0.34 -16.30
CA VAL A 8 -10.59 0.13 -15.48
C VAL A 8 -10.81 0.54 -14.02
N TRP A 9 -11.57 1.62 -13.78
CA TRP A 9 -11.94 2.03 -12.42
C TRP A 9 -12.86 1.02 -11.74
N ILE A 10 -13.89 0.55 -12.44
CA ILE A 10 -14.82 -0.46 -11.92
C ILE A 10 -14.07 -1.75 -11.58
N GLU A 11 -13.17 -2.21 -12.45
CA GLU A 11 -12.32 -3.38 -12.19
C GLU A 11 -11.47 -3.20 -10.92
N ALA A 12 -10.87 -2.02 -10.72
CA ALA A 12 -10.06 -1.73 -9.53
C ALA A 12 -10.91 -1.68 -8.24
N ILE A 13 -12.11 -1.11 -8.30
CA ILE A 13 -13.04 -1.06 -7.17
C ILE A 13 -13.51 -2.47 -6.79
N TRP A 14 -13.96 -3.26 -7.77
CA TRP A 14 -14.38 -4.64 -7.51
C TRP A 14 -13.25 -5.48 -6.94
N PHE A 15 -12.04 -5.33 -7.47
CA PHE A 15 -10.89 -6.03 -6.93
C PHE A 15 -10.57 -5.59 -5.49
N GLY A 16 -10.68 -4.30 -5.18
CA GLY A 16 -10.56 -3.79 -3.81
C GLY A 16 -11.62 -4.36 -2.86
N LEU A 17 -12.88 -4.38 -3.28
CA LEU A 17 -13.98 -4.98 -2.51
C LEU A 17 -13.75 -6.48 -2.27
N ALA A 18 -13.29 -7.21 -3.28
CA ALA A 18 -12.94 -8.61 -3.15
C ALA A 18 -11.82 -8.83 -2.12
N LEU A 19 -10.79 -7.96 -2.09
CA LEU A 19 -9.73 -8.01 -1.10
C LEU A 19 -10.22 -7.69 0.32
N VAL A 20 -11.16 -6.76 0.48
CA VAL A 20 -11.79 -6.47 1.78
C VAL A 20 -12.57 -7.70 2.26
N LEU A 21 -13.43 -8.28 1.41
CA LEU A 21 -14.20 -9.48 1.75
C LEU A 21 -13.29 -10.67 2.08
N PHE A 22 -12.23 -10.87 1.30
CA PHE A 22 -11.21 -11.88 1.58
C PHE A 22 -10.57 -11.66 2.95
N SER A 23 -10.19 -10.42 3.28
CA SER A 23 -9.55 -10.13 4.56
C SER A 23 -10.50 -10.37 5.74
N ILE A 24 -11.78 -9.99 5.61
CA ILE A 24 -12.82 -10.27 6.62
C ILE A 24 -12.99 -11.77 6.81
N LEU A 25 -13.15 -12.53 5.73
CA LEU A 25 -13.31 -13.99 5.79
C LEU A 25 -12.10 -14.64 6.46
N TYR A 26 -10.90 -14.25 6.08
CA TYR A 26 -9.67 -14.78 6.64
C TYR A 26 -9.54 -14.46 8.14
N GLN A 27 -9.87 -13.24 8.58
CA GLN A 27 -9.89 -12.92 10.00
C GLN A 27 -10.98 -13.69 10.75
N TYR A 28 -12.16 -13.85 10.16
CA TYR A 28 -13.22 -14.66 10.74
C TYR A 28 -12.78 -16.11 10.97
N LEU A 29 -12.00 -16.69 10.04
CA LEU A 29 -11.43 -18.02 10.22
C LEU A 29 -10.42 -18.09 11.38
N GLN A 30 -9.73 -16.99 11.69
CA GLN A 30 -8.78 -16.90 12.82
C GLN A 30 -9.47 -16.65 14.16
N THR A 31 -10.39 -15.68 14.23
CA THR A 31 -10.91 -15.14 15.50
C THR A 31 -12.35 -15.57 15.79
N ARG A 32 -13.03 -16.19 14.81
CA ARG A 32 -14.46 -16.57 14.86
C ARG A 32 -15.42 -15.42 15.16
N THR A 33 -14.97 -14.19 14.96
CA THR A 33 -15.73 -12.97 15.26
C THR A 33 -15.59 -11.96 14.13
N VAL A 34 -16.66 -11.20 13.88
CA VAL A 34 -16.67 -10.07 12.95
C VAL A 34 -17.11 -8.84 13.70
N THR A 35 -16.23 -7.85 13.79
CA THR A 35 -16.47 -6.59 14.50
C THR A 35 -16.10 -5.41 13.61
N ILE A 36 -16.33 -4.18 14.09
CA ILE A 36 -15.85 -2.98 13.40
C ILE A 36 -14.32 -2.97 13.24
N PHE A 37 -13.57 -3.57 14.18
CA PHE A 37 -12.12 -3.74 14.09
C PHE A 37 -11.73 -4.68 12.94
N THR A 38 -12.54 -5.71 12.69
CA THR A 38 -12.33 -6.62 11.55
C THR A 38 -12.43 -5.87 10.23
N PHE A 39 -13.44 -5.00 10.10
CA PHE A 39 -13.64 -4.17 8.91
C PHE A 39 -12.52 -3.13 8.73
N GLU A 40 -12.15 -2.44 9.82
CA GLU A 40 -11.04 -1.46 9.82
C GLU A 40 -9.72 -2.10 9.34
N PHE A 41 -9.40 -3.29 9.86
CA PHE A 41 -8.21 -4.03 9.46
C PHE A 41 -8.31 -4.47 7.99
N ALA A 42 -9.49 -4.91 7.54
CA ALA A 42 -9.71 -5.33 6.16
C ALA A 42 -9.53 -4.18 5.16
N CYS A 43 -9.95 -2.96 5.51
CA CYS A 43 -9.66 -1.76 4.73
C CYS A 43 -8.16 -1.48 4.65
N SER A 44 -7.44 -1.59 5.77
CA SER A 44 -5.97 -1.44 5.79
C SER A 44 -5.29 -2.47 4.89
N PHE A 45 -5.67 -3.74 5.03
CA PHE A 45 -5.13 -4.85 4.24
C PHE A 45 -5.34 -4.65 2.74
N ALA A 46 -6.60 -4.49 2.32
CA ALA A 46 -6.92 -4.30 0.92
C ALA A 46 -6.28 -3.03 0.34
N GLY A 47 -6.29 -1.94 1.12
CA GLY A 47 -5.70 -0.67 0.74
C GLY A 47 -4.21 -0.76 0.44
N ILE A 48 -3.45 -1.36 1.36
CA ILE A 48 -2.00 -1.53 1.22
C ILE A 48 -1.63 -2.54 0.13
N ILE A 49 -2.41 -3.62 -0.06
CA ILE A 49 -2.20 -4.54 -1.19
C ILE A 49 -2.36 -3.81 -2.52
N LEU A 50 -3.43 -3.03 -2.70
CA LEU A 50 -3.67 -2.28 -3.93
C LEU A 50 -2.59 -1.22 -4.19
N ILE A 51 -2.16 -0.51 -3.14
CA ILE A 51 -1.06 0.44 -3.24
C ILE A 51 0.21 -0.30 -3.69
N ASN A 52 0.62 -1.36 -3.00
CA ASN A 52 1.81 -2.13 -3.40
C ASN A 52 1.71 -2.68 -4.83
N LEU A 53 0.53 -3.17 -5.24
CA LEU A 53 0.28 -3.60 -6.62
C LEU A 53 0.53 -2.47 -7.63
N SER A 54 0.13 -1.24 -7.31
CA SER A 54 0.40 -0.07 -8.17
C SER A 54 1.90 0.19 -8.40
N PHE A 55 2.75 -0.14 -7.42
CA PHE A 55 4.20 0.01 -7.53
C PHE A 55 4.86 -1.20 -8.20
N ILE A 56 4.52 -2.41 -7.73
CA ILE A 56 5.19 -3.66 -8.10
C ILE A 56 5.01 -4.03 -9.57
N LEU A 57 3.89 -3.64 -10.20
CA LEU A 57 3.57 -3.94 -11.60
C LEU A 57 4.69 -3.50 -12.56
N SER A 58 5.40 -2.40 -12.26
CA SER A 58 6.55 -1.98 -13.07
C SER A 58 7.67 -3.02 -13.06
N GLY A 59 8.04 -3.52 -11.87
CA GLY A 59 9.09 -4.51 -11.71
C GLY A 59 8.71 -5.85 -12.33
N LEU A 60 7.48 -6.32 -12.05
CA LEU A 60 6.96 -7.58 -12.61
C LEU A 60 6.92 -7.56 -14.14
N SER A 61 6.47 -6.45 -14.72
CA SER A 61 6.41 -6.30 -16.18
C SER A 61 7.80 -6.25 -16.82
N TYR A 62 8.79 -5.69 -16.12
CA TYR A 62 10.16 -5.58 -16.63
C TYR A 62 10.89 -6.92 -16.63
N PHE A 63 10.87 -7.64 -15.50
CA PHE A 63 11.65 -8.86 -15.34
C PHE A 63 10.96 -10.11 -15.92
N TRP A 64 9.64 -10.21 -15.79
CA TRP A 64 8.89 -11.42 -16.16
C TRP A 64 7.78 -11.19 -17.19
N ARG A 65 7.58 -9.95 -17.66
CA ARG A 65 6.46 -9.59 -18.55
C ARG A 65 5.07 -9.85 -17.95
N ILE A 66 4.99 -10.11 -16.64
CA ILE A 66 3.75 -10.34 -15.91
C ILE A 66 3.01 -9.01 -15.75
N GLY A 67 1.71 -9.02 -15.99
CA GLY A 67 0.86 -7.86 -15.73
C GLY A 67 1.06 -6.69 -16.70
N ILE A 68 1.74 -6.85 -17.85
CA ILE A 68 1.90 -5.80 -18.87
C ILE A 68 0.54 -5.20 -19.27
N ARG A 69 -0.46 -6.06 -19.51
CA ARG A 69 -1.83 -5.63 -19.86
C ARG A 69 -2.54 -4.86 -18.73
N LYS A 70 -2.05 -4.96 -17.50
CA LYS A 70 -2.57 -4.31 -16.30
C LYS A 70 -1.73 -3.10 -15.86
N LEU A 71 -0.70 -2.71 -16.62
CA LEU A 71 0.05 -1.47 -16.35
C LEU A 71 -0.86 -0.23 -16.39
N GLY A 72 -1.90 -0.26 -17.20
CA GLY A 72 -2.92 0.79 -17.26
C GLY A 72 -3.75 0.95 -15.97
N HIS A 73 -3.79 -0.08 -15.11
CA HIS A 73 -4.56 -0.08 -13.85
C HIS A 73 -3.79 0.51 -12.67
N ARG A 74 -2.50 0.80 -12.81
CA ARG A 74 -1.63 1.23 -11.70
C ARG A 74 -2.19 2.45 -10.97
N LYS A 75 -2.67 3.45 -11.72
CA LYS A 75 -3.28 4.65 -11.14
C LYS A 75 -4.52 4.29 -10.31
N GLN A 76 -5.42 3.48 -10.88
CA GLN A 76 -6.68 3.11 -10.25
C GLN A 76 -6.45 2.27 -8.98
N TYR A 77 -5.53 1.30 -9.02
CA TYR A 77 -5.14 0.57 -7.82
C TYR A 77 -4.56 1.49 -6.74
N GLY A 78 -3.67 2.41 -7.10
CA GLY A 78 -3.12 3.38 -6.14
C GLY A 78 -4.19 4.26 -5.50
N VAL A 79 -5.14 4.78 -6.30
CA VAL A 79 -6.21 5.65 -5.78
C VAL A 79 -7.25 4.89 -4.97
N VAL A 80 -7.74 3.75 -5.45
CA VAL A 80 -8.70 2.91 -4.69
C VAL A 80 -8.06 2.43 -3.39
N GLY A 81 -6.79 2.00 -3.45
CA GLY A 81 -6.03 1.61 -2.27
C GLY A 81 -5.87 2.75 -1.27
N PHE A 82 -5.58 3.97 -1.74
CA PHE A 82 -5.52 5.15 -0.88
C PHE A 82 -6.85 5.46 -0.19
N VAL A 83 -7.99 5.36 -0.89
CA VAL A 83 -9.31 5.58 -0.27
C VAL A 83 -9.56 4.58 0.86
N LEU A 84 -9.21 3.30 0.67
CA LEU A 84 -9.34 2.28 1.72
C LEU A 84 -8.41 2.55 2.91
N VAL A 85 -7.16 2.97 2.67
CA VAL A 85 -6.24 3.38 3.75
C VAL A 85 -6.74 4.62 4.48
N LEU A 86 -7.40 5.55 3.79
CA LEU A 86 -8.00 6.72 4.41
C LEU A 86 -9.18 6.34 5.32
N ILE A 87 -10.03 5.42 4.88
CA ILE A 87 -11.11 4.85 5.72
C ILE A 87 -10.50 4.19 6.96
N HIS A 88 -9.47 3.36 6.79
CA HIS A 88 -8.73 2.78 7.90
C HIS A 88 -8.23 3.86 8.87
N ALA A 89 -7.53 4.89 8.39
CA ALA A 89 -7.00 5.96 9.25
C ALA A 89 -8.09 6.69 10.05
N VAL A 90 -9.23 7.01 9.43
CA VAL A 90 -10.37 7.64 10.11
C VAL A 90 -10.94 6.72 11.19
N LEU A 91 -11.14 5.43 10.87
CA LEU A 91 -11.62 4.45 11.83
C LEU A 91 -10.62 4.21 12.98
N SER A 92 -9.32 4.11 12.69
CA SER A 92 -8.29 3.91 13.72
C SER A 92 -8.26 5.09 14.71
N LEU A 93 -8.37 6.33 14.22
CA LEU A 93 -8.44 7.52 15.08
C LEU A 93 -9.69 7.48 15.98
N GLN A 94 -10.85 7.12 15.41
CA GLN A 94 -12.08 7.02 16.17
C GLN A 94 -12.03 5.92 17.23
N LEU A 95 -11.52 4.73 16.87
CA LEU A 95 -11.53 3.54 17.71
C LEU A 95 -10.42 3.54 18.78
N TYR A 96 -9.22 4.04 18.46
CA TYR A 96 -8.05 3.92 19.33
C TYR A 96 -7.58 5.24 19.94
N ALA A 97 -7.84 6.39 19.30
CA ALA A 97 -7.42 7.67 19.85
C ALA A 97 -8.49 8.33 20.74
N GLY A 98 -9.72 7.82 20.74
CA GLY A 98 -10.86 8.49 21.38
C GLY A 98 -11.41 9.66 20.55
N GLY A 99 -11.14 9.65 19.24
CA GLY A 99 -11.64 10.65 18.28
C GLY A 99 -10.54 11.28 17.42
N ILE A 100 -10.96 11.91 16.33
CA ILE A 100 -10.09 12.47 15.27
C ILE A 100 -9.13 13.56 15.77
N LEU A 101 -9.52 14.31 16.81
CA LEU A 101 -8.74 15.43 17.35
C LEU A 101 -7.86 15.04 18.56
N SER A 102 -7.85 13.77 18.95
CA SER A 102 -7.13 13.33 20.14
C SER A 102 -5.65 13.10 19.86
N LEU A 103 -4.80 13.65 20.73
CA LEU A 103 -3.34 13.47 20.72
C LEU A 103 -2.87 12.38 21.69
N SER A 104 -3.77 11.55 22.23
CA SER A 104 -3.45 10.52 23.22
C SER A 104 -2.39 9.53 22.70
N LEU A 105 -2.58 9.01 21.47
CA LEU A 105 -1.64 8.07 20.83
C LEU A 105 -0.27 8.69 20.57
N TYR A 106 -0.22 9.98 20.24
CA TYR A 106 1.04 10.69 20.04
C TYR A 106 1.90 10.72 21.32
N ARG A 107 1.27 10.87 22.49
CA ARG A 107 1.98 10.94 23.77
C ARG A 107 2.59 9.59 24.20
N ILE A 108 1.95 8.48 23.85
CA ILE A 108 2.33 7.14 24.31
C ILE A 108 3.24 6.45 23.29
N ALA A 109 2.94 6.57 22.00
CA ALA A 109 3.65 5.87 20.92
C ALA A 109 3.86 6.81 19.71
N PRO A 110 4.70 7.85 19.85
CA PRO A 110 4.83 8.90 18.84
C PRO A 110 5.24 8.36 17.48
N LEU A 111 6.17 7.40 17.42
CA LEU A 111 6.66 6.87 16.15
C LEU A 111 5.57 6.07 15.40
N THR A 112 4.76 5.30 16.13
CA THR A 112 3.62 4.54 15.59
C THR A 112 2.52 5.48 15.05
N TYR A 113 2.40 6.68 15.62
CA TYR A 113 1.44 7.69 15.20
C TYR A 113 1.94 8.58 14.04
N ILE A 114 3.18 9.06 14.12
CA ILE A 114 3.76 10.00 13.14
C ILE A 114 4.07 9.32 11.81
N SER A 115 4.59 8.08 11.84
CA SER A 115 4.95 7.36 10.61
C SER A 115 3.79 7.17 9.62
N PRO A 116 2.59 6.67 10.02
CA PRO A 116 1.47 6.56 9.09
C PRO A 116 0.92 7.93 8.67
N LEU A 117 1.03 8.96 9.52
CA LEU A 117 0.60 10.31 9.16
C LEU A 117 1.45 10.88 8.03
N ILE A 118 2.78 10.76 8.11
CA ILE A 118 3.67 11.17 7.03
C ILE A 118 3.41 10.33 5.77
N ALA A 119 3.19 9.01 5.91
CA ALA A 119 2.84 8.16 4.79
C ALA A 119 1.54 8.60 4.10
N LEU A 120 0.50 8.94 4.86
CA LEU A 120 -0.77 9.47 4.36
C LEU A 120 -0.59 10.79 3.60
N VAL A 121 0.23 11.70 4.12
CA VAL A 121 0.56 12.97 3.41
C VAL A 121 1.23 12.67 2.06
N ILE A 122 2.20 11.75 2.03
CA ILE A 122 2.87 11.35 0.78
C ILE A 122 1.88 10.71 -0.20
N PHE A 123 1.04 9.78 0.25
CA PHE A 123 0.05 9.15 -0.62
C PHE A 123 -1.00 10.14 -1.13
N THR A 124 -1.42 11.09 -0.30
CA THR A 124 -2.34 12.18 -0.70
C THR A 124 -1.70 13.02 -1.82
N MET A 125 -0.44 13.42 -1.64
CA MET A 125 0.32 14.12 -2.68
C MET A 125 0.38 13.29 -3.98
N MET A 126 0.66 11.99 -3.88
CA MET A 126 0.73 11.13 -5.06
C MET A 126 -0.60 11.01 -5.79
N VAL A 127 -1.71 10.88 -5.07
CA VAL A 127 -3.05 10.87 -5.66
C VAL A 127 -3.34 12.20 -6.35
N GLY A 128 -2.96 13.32 -5.73
CA GLY A 128 -3.11 14.65 -6.33
C GLY A 128 -2.29 14.82 -7.61
N VAL A 129 -1.00 14.48 -7.59
CA VAL A 129 -0.08 14.57 -8.74
C VAL A 129 -0.41 13.56 -9.84
N SER A 130 -1.13 12.48 -9.52
CA SER A 130 -1.61 11.51 -10.52
C SER A 130 -2.92 11.93 -11.20
N ASN A 131 -3.55 13.02 -10.75
CA ASN A 131 -4.80 13.57 -11.26
C ASN A 131 -4.62 14.96 -11.90
N TRP A 132 -5.71 15.50 -12.46
CA TRP A 132 -5.84 16.89 -12.92
C TRP A 132 -4.79 17.39 -13.92
N ASP A 133 -4.41 16.53 -14.88
CA ASP A 133 -3.46 16.87 -15.94
C ASP A 133 -2.10 17.38 -15.43
N MET A 134 -1.77 17.10 -14.16
CA MET A 134 -0.48 17.42 -13.55
C MET A 134 0.72 16.81 -14.28
N PRO A 135 0.64 15.63 -14.94
CA PRO A 135 1.74 15.15 -15.77
C PRO A 135 2.10 16.11 -16.91
N ALA A 136 1.10 16.81 -17.49
CA ALA A 136 1.32 17.78 -18.55
C ALA A 136 1.88 19.11 -17.99
N ARG A 137 1.46 19.51 -16.79
CA ARG A 137 1.89 20.77 -16.15
C ARG A 137 3.28 20.70 -15.53
N LEU A 138 3.60 19.61 -14.83
CA LEU A 138 4.87 19.44 -14.11
C LEU A 138 6.01 18.98 -15.02
N GLY A 139 5.68 18.47 -16.20
CA GLY A 139 6.61 17.76 -17.07
C GLY A 139 6.93 16.35 -16.57
N ALA A 140 7.25 15.47 -17.52
CA ALA A 140 7.36 14.03 -17.26
C ALA A 140 8.50 13.67 -16.28
N ILE A 141 9.56 14.49 -16.20
CA ILE A 141 10.71 14.24 -15.31
C ILE A 141 10.32 14.47 -13.85
N LEU A 142 9.78 15.65 -13.52
CA LEU A 142 9.39 16.01 -12.16
C LEU A 142 8.23 15.12 -11.67
N TRP A 143 7.24 14.88 -12.52
CA TRP A 143 6.13 13.96 -12.24
C TRP A 143 6.64 12.57 -11.80
N ARG A 144 7.59 11.98 -12.55
CA ARG A 144 8.20 10.70 -12.18
C ARG A 144 9.06 10.76 -10.92
N LYS A 145 9.67 11.90 -10.59
CA LYS A 145 10.44 12.06 -9.35
C LYS A 145 9.50 12.09 -8.14
N LEU A 146 8.42 12.87 -8.21
CA LEU A 146 7.41 12.95 -7.14
C LEU A 146 6.77 11.59 -6.86
N LEU A 147 6.40 10.84 -7.91
CA LEU A 147 5.82 9.49 -7.72
C LEU A 147 6.78 8.46 -7.11
N ARG A 148 8.11 8.70 -7.12
CA ARG A 148 9.06 7.81 -6.44
C ARG A 148 9.11 8.05 -4.93
N VAL A 149 8.67 9.20 -4.45
CA VAL A 149 8.58 9.47 -2.99
C VAL A 149 7.63 8.47 -2.32
N GLY A 150 6.70 7.89 -3.06
CA GLY A 150 5.83 6.81 -2.58
C GLY A 150 6.53 5.58 -1.99
N TYR A 151 7.77 5.28 -2.40
CA TYR A 151 8.52 4.18 -1.76
C TYR A 151 8.90 4.52 -0.32
N ILE A 152 9.08 5.80 0.01
CA ILE A 152 9.29 6.25 1.41
C ILE A 152 8.02 6.01 2.22
N ALA A 153 6.84 6.26 1.65
CA ALA A 153 5.57 5.96 2.31
C ALA A 153 5.38 4.46 2.59
N ILE A 154 5.83 3.58 1.69
CA ILE A 154 5.83 2.12 1.93
C ILE A 154 6.76 1.77 3.11
N VAL A 155 7.95 2.37 3.19
CA VAL A 155 8.87 2.15 4.32
C VAL A 155 8.25 2.64 5.64
N LEU A 156 7.62 3.82 5.64
CA LEU A 156 6.93 4.35 6.82
C LEU A 156 5.76 3.45 7.26
N PHE A 157 5.00 2.92 6.31
CA PHE A 157 3.98 1.90 6.58
C PHE A 157 4.60 0.65 7.21
N MET A 158 5.74 0.15 6.69
CA MET A 158 6.42 -1.01 7.25
C MET A 158 6.88 -0.77 8.69
N ILE A 159 7.39 0.43 8.99
CA ILE A 159 7.75 0.83 10.36
C ILE A 159 6.49 0.78 11.25
N HIS A 160 5.41 1.43 10.82
CA HIS A 160 4.14 1.47 11.55
C HIS A 160 3.62 0.06 11.89
N VAL A 161 3.52 -0.84 10.89
CA VAL A 161 2.99 -2.18 11.10
C VAL A 161 3.92 -3.05 11.94
N THR A 162 5.25 -2.90 11.76
CA THR A 162 6.23 -3.66 12.55
C THR A 162 6.13 -3.29 14.02
N LEU A 163 6.12 -1.99 14.35
CA LEU A 163 6.00 -1.54 15.73
C LEU A 163 4.70 -2.02 16.41
N LEU A 164 3.61 -2.14 15.65
CA LEU A 164 2.32 -2.61 16.18
C LEU A 164 2.20 -4.12 16.29
N ARG A 165 2.85 -4.90 15.41
CA ARG A 165 2.55 -6.33 15.21
C ARG A 165 3.73 -7.25 15.41
N TYR A 166 4.91 -6.73 15.71
CA TYR A 166 6.12 -7.53 15.90
C TYR A 166 5.93 -8.65 16.93
N THR A 167 5.38 -8.33 18.12
CA THR A 167 5.12 -9.34 19.16
C THR A 167 4.12 -10.39 18.70
N THR A 168 3.08 -10.00 17.96
CA THR A 168 2.12 -10.95 17.35
C THR A 168 2.80 -11.89 16.37
N TRP A 169 3.77 -11.41 15.58
CA TRP A 169 4.51 -12.25 14.63
C TRP A 169 5.38 -13.27 15.36
N ILE A 170 6.15 -12.83 16.36
CA ILE A 170 7.02 -13.72 17.14
C ILE A 170 6.18 -14.78 17.84
N ASN A 171 5.13 -14.38 18.55
CA ASN A 171 4.24 -15.32 19.23
C ASN A 171 3.66 -16.35 18.24
N TRP A 172 3.26 -15.91 17.05
CA TRP A 172 2.75 -16.84 16.04
C TRP A 172 3.82 -17.81 15.53
N PHE A 173 5.07 -17.37 15.34
CA PHE A 173 6.16 -18.27 14.95
C PHE A 173 6.50 -19.29 16.05
N GLU A 174 6.29 -18.93 17.31
CA GLU A 174 6.54 -19.81 18.46
C GLU A 174 5.40 -20.81 18.69
N THR A 175 4.15 -20.39 18.52
CA THR A 175 2.98 -21.23 18.83
C THR A 175 2.34 -21.90 17.60
N LEU A 176 2.50 -21.30 16.42
CA LEU A 176 1.76 -21.62 15.19
C LEU A 176 0.23 -21.63 15.40
N ASP A 177 -0.25 -20.87 16.37
CA ASP A 177 -1.65 -20.75 16.74
C ASP A 177 -2.10 -19.27 16.64
N PRO A 178 -3.16 -18.96 15.87
CA PRO A 178 -3.92 -19.84 14.98
C PRO A 178 -3.08 -20.38 13.82
N LEU A 179 -3.51 -21.52 13.25
CA LEU A 179 -2.84 -22.17 12.10
C LEU A 179 -2.53 -21.21 10.95
N LEU A 180 -3.41 -20.23 10.74
CA LEU A 180 -3.25 -19.19 9.73
C LEU A 180 -2.36 -18.05 10.27
N PRO A 181 -1.34 -17.59 9.53
CA PRO A 181 -0.48 -16.49 9.96
C PRO A 181 -1.21 -15.14 10.09
N PRO A 182 -0.72 -14.22 10.93
CA PRO A 182 -1.25 -12.86 11.00
C PRO A 182 -1.21 -12.18 9.64
N GLN A 183 -2.34 -11.58 9.21
CA GLN A 183 -2.44 -10.93 7.90
C GLN A 183 -1.42 -9.79 7.70
N SER A 184 -1.03 -9.12 8.79
CA SER A 184 -0.03 -8.06 8.77
C SER A 184 1.34 -8.55 8.31
N LEU A 185 1.66 -9.83 8.53
CA LEU A 185 2.89 -10.44 8.04
C LEU A 185 2.90 -10.53 6.51
N PHE A 186 1.77 -10.88 5.88
CA PHE A 186 1.66 -10.86 4.42
C PHE A 186 1.84 -9.45 3.85
N LEU A 187 1.23 -8.43 4.47
CA LEU A 187 1.40 -7.04 4.04
C LEU A 187 2.86 -6.60 4.12
N PHE A 188 3.53 -6.97 5.21
CA PHE A 188 4.95 -6.70 5.39
C PHE A 188 5.79 -7.37 4.29
N LEU A 189 5.64 -8.67 4.06
CA LEU A 189 6.38 -9.43 3.04
C LEU A 189 6.09 -8.92 1.62
N PHE A 190 4.84 -8.57 1.32
CA PHE A 190 4.47 -7.99 0.03
C PHE A 190 5.10 -6.61 -0.20
N SER A 191 5.23 -5.82 0.87
CA SER A 191 5.90 -4.52 0.83
C SER A 191 7.42 -4.67 0.67
N VAL A 192 8.04 -5.62 1.38
CA VAL A 192 9.45 -6.00 1.19
C VAL A 192 9.71 -6.40 -0.27
N THR A 193 8.84 -7.22 -0.84
CA THR A 193 8.96 -7.67 -2.24
C THR A 193 8.83 -6.48 -3.20
N THR A 194 7.89 -5.57 -2.94
CA THR A 194 7.71 -4.35 -3.75
C THR A 194 8.96 -3.47 -3.74
N LEU A 195 9.57 -3.26 -2.58
CA LEU A 195 10.83 -2.52 -2.45
C LEU A 195 12.01 -3.27 -3.08
N GLY A 196 12.12 -4.57 -2.85
CA GLY A 196 13.16 -5.43 -3.42
C GLY A 196 13.16 -5.41 -4.94
N LEU A 197 11.99 -5.57 -5.56
CA LEU A 197 11.84 -5.46 -7.02
C LEU A 197 12.17 -4.06 -7.53
N ARG A 198 11.88 -3.02 -6.76
CA ARG A 198 12.24 -1.66 -7.13
C ARG A 198 13.75 -1.46 -7.12
N ILE A 199 14.43 -1.94 -6.09
CA ILE A 199 15.89 -1.88 -5.96
C ILE A 199 16.54 -2.67 -7.10
N ALA A 200 16.07 -3.89 -7.36
CA ALA A 200 16.55 -4.71 -8.48
C ALA A 200 16.39 -3.99 -9.83
N LEU A 201 15.21 -3.39 -10.09
CA LEU A 201 14.95 -2.63 -11.31
C LEU A 201 15.89 -1.43 -11.46
N PHE A 202 16.19 -0.74 -10.35
CA PHE A 202 17.12 0.39 -10.37
C PHE A 202 18.53 -0.02 -10.81
N PHE A 203 19.05 -1.12 -10.26
CA PHE A 203 20.36 -1.64 -10.67
C PHE A 203 20.37 -2.15 -12.11
N ALA A 204 19.31 -2.85 -12.54
CA ALA A 204 19.19 -3.34 -13.90
C ALA A 204 19.20 -2.21 -14.94
N LEU A 205 18.47 -1.12 -14.67
CA LEU A 205 18.45 0.05 -15.56
C LEU A 205 19.79 0.79 -15.60
N ARG A 206 20.50 0.90 -14.47
CA ARG A 206 21.84 1.51 -14.43
C ARG A 206 22.85 0.74 -15.28
N LYS A 207 22.88 -0.59 -15.18
CA LYS A 207 23.78 -1.45 -15.97
C LYS A 207 23.53 -1.31 -17.48
N LYS A 208 22.27 -1.16 -17.89
CA LYS A 208 21.92 -0.97 -19.31
C LYS A 208 22.43 0.36 -19.86
N THR A 209 22.35 1.43 -19.07
CA THR A 209 22.84 2.75 -19.49
C THR A 209 24.36 2.80 -19.60
N SER A 210 25.10 2.16 -18.69
CA SER A 210 26.57 2.14 -18.76
C SER A 210 27.13 1.38 -19.96
N HIS A 211 26.36 0.42 -20.51
CA HIS A 211 26.80 -0.38 -21.65
C HIS A 211 26.52 0.29 -23.01
N ASN A 212 25.65 1.30 -23.05
CA ASN A 212 25.24 2.01 -24.27
C ASN A 212 25.90 3.39 -24.42
N SER A 213 26.87 3.74 -23.56
CA SER A 213 27.66 4.96 -23.72
C SER A 213 28.65 4.77 -24.89
N PRO A 214 28.61 5.61 -25.94
CA PRO A 214 29.65 5.57 -26.96
C PRO A 214 30.99 5.94 -26.31
N SER A 215 31.97 5.04 -26.42
CA SER A 215 33.39 5.31 -26.16
C SER A 215 33.94 6.34 -27.12
#